data_AF-A0A661ERI1-F1
#
_entry.id   AF-A0A661ERI1-F1
#
_cell.length_a   1.000
_cell.length_b   1.000
_cell.length_c   1.000
_cell.angle_alpha   90.00
_cell.angle_beta   90.00
_cell.angle_gamma   90.00
#
_symmetry.space_group_name_H-M   'P 1'
#
loop_
_entity.id
_entity.type
_entity.pdbx_description
1 polymer ?
#
loop_
_entity_poly.entity_id
_entity_poly.type
_entity_poly.pdbx_seq_one_letter_code
_entity_poly.pdbx_strand_id
1 'polypeptide(L)'
;MSSVDRRRRVGHAIQRELPELLRTLKDPRLDTLISFSSVDVSPDLSVAKVYFTHLGTDDTDQTLAGLEHAAGFLRRGIAKRLNSRRVPRLDFVVDHLPRQSGRIDELLRAAADKDGTY
;
A
#
# COMPACT_ATOMS: atom_id res chain seq x y z
N MET A 1 13.52 -7.04 20.63
CA MET A 1 12.44 -6.66 19.67
C MET A 1 12.30 -7.78 18.68
N SER A 2 11.10 -8.37 18.54
CA SER A 2 10.92 -9.46 17.58
C SER A 2 11.03 -8.91 16.14
N SER A 3 11.40 -9.76 15.18
CA SER A 3 11.43 -9.39 13.76
C SER A 3 10.08 -8.84 13.27
N VAL A 4 8.98 -9.33 13.86
CA VAL A 4 7.60 -8.90 13.55
C VAL A 4 7.35 -7.45 13.94
N ASP A 5 7.86 -7.01 15.09
CA ASP A 5 7.69 -5.62 15.57
C ASP A 5 8.41 -4.62 14.68
N ARG A 6 9.60 -4.99 14.19
CA ARG A 6 10.39 -4.16 13.28
C ARG A 6 9.68 -4.00 11.93
N ARG A 7 9.17 -5.10 11.38
CA ARG A 7 8.43 -5.14 10.11
C ARG A 7 7.18 -4.27 10.16
N ARG A 8 6.37 -4.42 11.21
CA ARG A 8 5.17 -3.59 11.44
C ARG A 8 5.50 -2.11 11.56
N ARG A 9 6.56 -1.77 12.32
CA ARG A 9 7.00 -0.38 12.47
C ARG A 9 7.43 0.24 11.15
N VAL A 10 8.16 -0.50 10.32
CA VAL A 10 8.57 -0.04 8.98
C VAL A 10 7.36 0.13 8.07
N GLY A 11 6.46 -0.85 8.01
CA GLY A 11 5.25 -0.78 7.19
C GLY A 11 4.36 0.42 7.56
N HIS A 12 4.08 0.61 8.85
CA HIS A 12 3.28 1.74 9.33
C HIS A 12 3.93 3.10 9.02
N ALA A 13 5.26 3.19 9.14
CA ALA A 13 5.95 4.42 8.77
C ALA A 13 5.90 4.68 7.27
N ILE A 14 6.11 3.67 6.43
CA ILE A 14 5.97 3.80 4.97
C ILE A 14 4.56 4.29 4.62
N GLN A 15 3.52 3.67 5.19
CA GLN A 15 2.13 4.04 4.96
C GLN A 15 1.83 5.49 5.33
N ARG A 16 2.38 5.98 6.44
CA ARG A 16 2.14 7.36 6.91
C ARG A 16 2.93 8.41 6.12
N GLU A 17 4.16 8.10 5.71
CA GLU A 17 5.02 9.09 5.03
C GLU A 17 4.81 9.12 3.51
N LEU A 18 4.30 8.05 2.89
CA LEU A 18 4.04 7.97 1.45
C LEU A 18 3.13 9.09 0.92
N PRO A 19 1.93 9.35 1.51
CA PRO A 19 1.05 10.42 1.06
C PRO A 19 1.72 11.78 1.10
N GLU A 20 2.49 12.05 2.16
CA GLU A 20 3.18 13.32 2.36
C GLU A 20 4.30 13.53 1.35
N LEU A 21 5.04 12.46 1.00
CA LEU A 21 6.05 12.53 -0.05
C LEU A 21 5.43 12.62 -1.45
N LEU A 22 4.30 11.96 -1.67
CA LEU A 22 3.57 12.05 -2.93
C LEU A 22 3.10 13.48 -3.20
N ARG A 23 2.60 14.19 -2.18
CA ARG A 23 2.20 15.60 -2.26
C ARG A 23 3.33 16.56 -2.65
N THR A 24 4.59 16.16 -2.43
CA THR A 24 5.76 16.99 -2.84
C THR A 24 6.15 16.78 -4.30
N LEU A 25 5.65 15.73 -4.94
CA LEU A 25 5.86 15.49 -6.38
C LEU A 25 4.91 16.38 -7.17
N LYS A 26 5.46 17.11 -8.14
CA LYS A 26 4.70 17.88 -9.13
C LYS A 26 4.56 17.09 -10.41
N ASP A 27 4.01 15.88 -10.32
CA ASP A 27 3.76 15.05 -11.49
C ASP A 27 2.25 15.10 -11.82
N PRO A 28 1.84 15.61 -12.99
CA PRO A 28 0.43 15.67 -13.37
C PRO A 28 -0.24 14.28 -13.44
N ARG A 29 0.52 13.19 -13.56
CA ARG A 29 0.01 11.80 -13.52
C ARG A 29 -0.28 11.29 -12.11
N LEU A 30 0.23 12.00 -11.10
CA LEU A 30 0.07 11.70 -9.68
C LEU A 30 -0.73 12.78 -8.95
N ASP A 31 -1.26 13.77 -9.69
CA ASP A 31 -2.10 14.86 -9.17
C ASP A 31 -3.52 14.39 -8.80
N THR A 32 -3.85 13.14 -9.17
CA THR A 32 -5.12 12.50 -8.88
C THR A 32 -5.21 11.98 -7.44
N LEU A 33 -6.44 11.81 -6.94
CA LEU A 33 -6.73 11.32 -5.59
C LEU A 33 -6.31 9.85 -5.43
N ILE A 34 -5.03 9.63 -5.12
CA ILE A 34 -4.45 8.33 -4.78
C ILE A 34 -4.57 8.11 -3.28
N SER A 35 -5.13 6.97 -2.88
CA SER A 35 -5.24 6.56 -1.48
C SER A 35 -4.46 5.27 -1.24
N PHE A 36 -3.65 5.23 -0.18
CA PHE A 36 -2.86 4.05 0.19
C PHE A 36 -3.60 3.26 1.28
N SER A 37 -4.07 2.05 0.97
CA SER A 37 -4.90 1.25 1.87
C SER A 37 -4.07 0.45 2.87
N SER A 38 -2.99 -0.18 2.42
CA SER A 38 -2.18 -1.09 3.25
C SER A 38 -0.75 -1.22 2.73
N VAL A 39 0.17 -1.54 3.64
CA VAL A 39 1.58 -1.82 3.31
C VAL A 39 2.00 -3.13 3.96
N ASP A 40 2.32 -4.13 3.15
CA ASP A 40 2.91 -5.38 3.62
C ASP A 40 4.41 -5.42 3.32
N VAL A 41 5.19 -5.58 4.37
CA VAL A 41 6.65 -5.63 4.27
C VAL A 41 7.08 -7.08 4.38
N SER A 42 7.97 -7.52 3.50
CA SER A 42 8.52 -8.87 3.50
C SER A 42 9.29 -9.17 4.80
N PRO A 43 9.39 -10.45 5.23
CA PRO A 43 10.07 -10.82 6.46
C PRO A 43 11.56 -10.42 6.51
N ASP A 44 12.20 -10.34 5.34
CA ASP A 44 13.59 -9.94 5.13
C ASP A 44 13.77 -8.42 4.94
N LEU A 45 12.68 -7.63 5.00
CA LEU A 45 12.67 -6.18 4.79
C LEU A 45 13.25 -5.73 3.43
N SER A 46 13.21 -6.61 2.44
CA SER A 46 13.71 -6.32 1.08
C SER A 46 12.65 -5.65 0.20
N VAL A 47 11.38 -6.02 0.36
CA VAL A 47 10.26 -5.53 -0.45
C VAL A 47 9.12 -5.08 0.46
N ALA A 48 8.48 -3.97 0.08
CA ALA A 48 7.26 -3.45 0.70
C ALA A 48 6.20 -3.31 -0.38
N LYS A 49 5.20 -4.18 -0.32
CA LYS A 49 4.01 -4.12 -1.17
C LYS A 49 3.08 -3.05 -0.64
N VAL A 50 2.84 -2.05 -1.46
CA VAL A 50 2.01 -0.90 -1.15
C VAL A 50 0.74 -1.01 -1.97
N TYR A 51 -0.37 -1.25 -1.29
CA TYR A 51 -1.69 -1.31 -1.89
C TYR A 51 -2.25 0.11 -1.99
N PHE A 52 -2.67 0.48 -3.19
CA PHE A 52 -3.28 1.79 -3.43
C PHE A 52 -4.56 1.66 -4.25
N THR A 53 -5.49 2.56 -3.97
CA THR A 53 -6.68 2.78 -4.78
C THR A 53 -6.58 4.13 -5.47
N HIS A 54 -7.10 4.17 -6.69
CA HIS A 54 -7.23 5.39 -7.44
C HIS A 54 -8.71 5.79 -7.45
N LEU A 55 -9.04 7.01 -6.99
CA LEU A 55 -10.42 7.50 -6.91
C LEU A 55 -10.88 8.25 -8.17
N GLY A 56 -9.97 8.61 -9.08
CA GLY A 56 -10.26 9.37 -10.30
C GLY A 56 -10.76 8.52 -11.48
N THR A 57 -11.09 9.17 -12.60
CA THR A 57 -11.41 8.51 -13.88
C THR A 57 -10.19 8.17 -14.73
N ASP A 58 -8.99 8.60 -14.31
CA ASP A 58 -7.73 8.30 -14.99
C ASP A 58 -7.40 6.81 -15.03
N ASP A 59 -6.62 6.47 -16.06
CA ASP A 59 -6.10 5.14 -16.32
C ASP A 59 -5.15 4.71 -15.19
N THR A 60 -5.54 3.65 -14.50
CA THR A 60 -4.80 3.14 -13.34
C THR A 60 -3.38 2.70 -13.71
N ASP A 61 -3.18 2.28 -14.96
CA ASP A 61 -1.86 1.89 -15.48
C ASP A 61 -0.92 3.10 -15.62
N GLN A 62 -1.44 4.28 -15.95
CA GLN A 62 -0.65 5.51 -16.00
C GLN A 62 -0.25 5.98 -14.61
N THR A 63 -1.15 5.87 -13.64
CA THR A 63 -0.85 6.15 -12.23
C THR A 63 0.21 5.19 -11.71
N LEU A 64 0.10 3.90 -12.01
CA LEU A 64 1.09 2.90 -11.63
C LEU A 64 2.47 3.24 -12.21
N ALA A 65 2.55 3.54 -13.51
CA ALA A 65 3.80 3.94 -14.15
C ALA A 65 4.42 5.21 -13.52
N GLY A 66 3.57 6.18 -13.15
CA GLY A 66 4.00 7.38 -12.41
C GLY A 66 4.59 7.04 -11.03
N LEU A 67 3.91 6.17 -10.28
CA LEU A 67 4.36 5.72 -8.95
C LEU A 67 5.67 4.93 -9.04
N GLU A 68 5.82 4.06 -10.04
CA GLU A 68 7.06 3.33 -10.29
C GLU A 68 8.22 4.27 -10.63
N HIS A 69 7.97 5.29 -11.46
CA HIS A 69 8.97 6.31 -11.78
C HIS A 69 9.37 7.11 -10.54
N ALA A 70 8.38 7.46 -9.71
CA ALA A 70 8.59 8.17 -8.45
C ALA A 70 9.15 7.29 -7.32
N ALA A 71 9.16 5.95 -7.45
CA ALA A 71 9.53 5.01 -6.39
C ALA A 71 10.91 5.31 -5.80
N GLY A 72 11.88 5.69 -6.65
CA GLY A 72 13.23 6.04 -6.21
C GLY A 72 13.29 7.34 -5.40
N PHE A 73 12.45 8.32 -5.72
CA PHE A 73 12.30 9.55 -4.94
C PHE A 73 11.61 9.26 -3.59
N LEU A 74 10.48 8.55 -3.63
CA LEU A 74 9.72 8.15 -2.44
C LEU A 74 10.60 7.35 -1.46
N ARG A 75 11.35 6.37 -1.96
CA ARG A 75 12.28 5.56 -1.15
C ARG A 75 13.34 6.42 -0.45
N ARG A 76 13.91 7.41 -1.15
CA ARG A 76 14.90 8.33 -0.57
C ARG A 76 14.29 9.25 0.48
N GLY A 77 13.08 9.75 0.25
CA GLY A 77 12.33 10.54 1.21
C GLY A 77 12.03 9.76 2.49
N ILE A 78 11.55 8.52 2.35
CA ILE A 78 11.28 7.61 3.47
C ILE A 78 12.58 7.30 4.22
N ALA A 79 13.68 7.03 3.53
CA ALA A 79 14.97 6.71 4.16
C ALA A 79 15.45 7.84 5.09
N LYS A 80 15.33 9.09 4.64
CA LYS A 80 15.64 10.27 5.45
C LYS A 80 14.72 10.38 6.68
N ARG A 81 13.41 10.19 6.51
CA ARG A 81 12.42 10.32 7.58
C ARG A 81 12.51 9.21 8.63
N LEU A 82 12.81 7.99 8.20
CA LEU A 82 12.98 6.83 9.09
C LEU A 82 14.37 6.72 9.72
N ASN A 83 15.32 7.57 9.32
CA ASN A 83 16.75 7.44 9.65
C ASN A 83 17.28 6.00 9.42
N SER A 84 16.74 5.32 8.41
CA SER A 84 17.06 3.92 8.11
C SER A 84 17.97 3.85 6.89
N ARG A 85 19.07 3.11 7.03
CA ARG A 85 19.99 2.83 5.92
C ARG A 85 19.38 1.88 4.88
N ARG A 86 18.43 1.05 5.29
CA ARG A 86 17.76 0.07 4.42
C ARG A 86 16.27 0.37 4.42
N VAL A 87 15.79 0.89 3.31
CA VAL A 87 14.37 0.99 3.01
C VAL A 87 14.07 -0.08 1.95
N PRO A 88 13.05 -0.92 2.16
CA PRO A 88 12.65 -1.92 1.18
C PRO A 88 12.32 -1.27 -0.17
N ARG A 89 12.41 -2.06 -1.24
CA ARG A 89 11.87 -1.67 -2.54
C ARG A 89 10.35 -1.52 -2.40
N LEU A 90 9.83 -0.37 -2.83
CA LEU A 90 8.38 -0.13 -2.90
C LEU A 90 7.86 -0.84 -4.15
N ASP A 91 6.89 -1.71 -3.97
CA ASP A 91 6.20 -2.45 -5.01
C ASP A 91 4.73 -2.04 -4.96
N PHE A 92 4.26 -1.34 -5.97
CA PHE A 92 2.92 -0.74 -5.96
C PHE A 92 1.93 -1.73 -6.57
N VAL A 93 0.88 -2.03 -5.82
CA VAL A 93 -0.16 -2.96 -6.23
C VAL A 93 -1.49 -2.22 -6.21
N VAL A 94 -2.20 -2.29 -7.33
CA VAL A 94 -3.55 -1.74 -7.42
C VAL A 94 -4.46 -2.60 -6.55
N ASP A 95 -5.10 -1.95 -5.59
CA ASP A 95 -6.09 -2.58 -4.74
C ASP A 95 -7.40 -2.64 -5.53
N HIS A 96 -7.68 -3.81 -6.13
CA HIS A 96 -8.90 -4.07 -6.90
C HIS A 96 -10.14 -4.27 -6.00
N LEU A 97 -10.20 -3.65 -4.82
CA LEU A 97 -11.46 -3.57 -4.09
C LEU A 97 -12.46 -2.83 -4.99
N PRO A 98 -13.52 -3.50 -5.46
CA PRO A 98 -14.38 -2.96 -6.48
C PRO A 98 -15.03 -1.67 -5.97
N ARG A 99 -14.91 -0.57 -6.74
CA ARG A 99 -15.89 0.50 -6.66
C ARG A 99 -17.25 -0.17 -6.76
N GLN A 100 -18.06 -0.02 -5.72
CA GLN A 100 -19.36 -0.67 -5.55
C GLN A 100 -20.03 -1.06 -6.88
N SER A 101 -19.94 -2.35 -7.20
CA SER A 101 -21.02 -3.01 -7.92
C SER A 101 -21.72 -3.83 -6.85
N GLY A 102 -22.99 -3.53 -6.58
CA GLY A 102 -23.78 -4.28 -5.60
C GLY A 102 -23.77 -5.80 -5.88
N ARG A 103 -23.96 -6.59 -4.81
CA ARG A 103 -23.70 -8.04 -4.67
C ARG A 103 -22.20 -8.29 -4.39
N ILE A 104 -21.80 -8.96 -3.31
CA ILE A 104 -22.25 -10.26 -2.83
C ILE A 104 -22.01 -10.31 -1.31
N ASP A 105 -23.11 -10.27 -0.55
CA ASP A 105 -23.15 -10.55 0.90
C ASP A 105 -23.34 -12.07 1.10
N GLU A 106 -22.45 -12.89 0.52
CA GLU A 106 -22.69 -14.35 0.41
C GLU A 106 -21.48 -15.23 0.73
N LEU A 107 -20.40 -14.70 1.32
CA LEU A 107 -19.28 -15.52 1.78
C LEU A 107 -18.97 -15.43 3.27
N LEU A 108 -19.89 -14.87 4.09
CA LEU A 108 -19.78 -14.92 5.54
C LEU A 108 -20.71 -15.95 6.22
N ARG A 109 -21.56 -16.65 5.47
CA ARG A 109 -22.46 -17.69 6.01
C ARG A 109 -21.91 -19.13 5.95
N ALA A 110 -20.64 -19.33 5.60
CA ALA A 110 -20.00 -20.66 5.62
C ALA A 110 -19.17 -20.91 6.89
N ALA A 111 -19.07 -19.95 7.81
CA ALA A 111 -18.36 -20.11 9.09
C ALA A 111 -19.29 -20.40 10.29
N ALA A 112 -20.58 -20.66 10.05
CA ALA A 112 -21.55 -21.04 11.08
C ALA A 112 -21.87 -22.55 11.10
N ASP A 113 -21.13 -23.37 10.34
CA ASP A 113 -21.41 -24.81 10.21
C ASP A 113 -20.25 -25.70 10.68
N LYS A 114 -19.41 -25.17 11.59
CA LYS A 114 -18.34 -25.95 12.26
C LYS A 114 -18.19 -25.63 13.75
N ASP A 115 -19.32 -25.52 14.44
CA ASP A 115 -19.46 -25.83 15.87
C ASP A 115 -20.72 -26.70 15.95
N GLY A 116 -20.67 -28.03 15.98
CA GLY A 116 -20.00 -28.82 17.01
C GLY A 116 -20.94 -29.00 18.21
N THR A 117 -21.61 -30.17 18.27
CA THR A 117 -22.00 -30.89 19.51
C THR A 117 -23.26 -30.43 20.27
N TYR A 118 -24.40 -31.11 20.04
CA TYR A 118 -25.12 -32.01 20.99
C TYR A 118 -26.41 -32.51 20.34
#